data_AF-A0A0B4EIP7-F1
#
_entry.id   AF-A0A0B4EIP7-F1
#
_cell.length_a   1.000
_cell.length_b   1.000
_cell.length_c   1.000
_cell.angle_alpha   90.00
_cell.angle_beta   90.00
_cell.angle_gamma   90.00
#
_symmetry.space_group_name_H-M   'P 1'
#
loop_
_entity.id
_entity.type
_entity.pdbx_description
1 polymer ?
#
loop_
_entity_poly.entity_id
_entity_poly.type
_entity_poly.pdbx_seq_one_letter_code
_entity_poly.pdbx_strand_id
1 'polypeptide(L)'
;MADLFGEGPPYERHPITGVKMNVITLKRRALSFAEAVTAHVMRLQGVSYTDIVHRLGTNANRIGEVFRGDEHPEAVDEAIRLLTAR
;
A
#
# COMPACT_ATOMS: atom_id res chain seq x y z
N MET A 1 -18.88 -5.55 15.03
CA MET A 1 -19.55 -6.60 14.23
C MET A 1 -18.45 -7.39 13.54
N ALA A 2 -18.10 -8.55 14.08
CA ALA A 2 -17.30 -9.56 13.40
C ALA A 2 -18.20 -10.80 13.25
N ASP A 3 -17.98 -11.54 12.17
CA ASP A 3 -18.52 -12.86 11.83
C ASP A 3 -20.00 -12.97 11.44
N LEU A 4 -20.24 -12.91 10.13
CA LEU A 4 -21.28 -13.71 9.47
C LEU A 4 -20.70 -14.69 8.42
N PHE A 5 -19.42 -14.55 8.05
CA PHE A 5 -18.71 -15.45 7.14
C PHE A 5 -17.26 -15.56 7.64
N GLY A 6 -16.94 -16.70 8.25
CA GLY A 6 -15.76 -16.89 9.07
C GLY A 6 -14.42 -16.54 8.43
N GLU A 7 -13.49 -16.25 9.34
CA GLU A 7 -12.08 -15.91 9.19
C GLU A 7 -11.79 -14.41 9.01
N GLY A 8 -11.66 -13.73 10.16
CA GLY A 8 -10.90 -12.49 10.24
C GLY A 8 -9.50 -12.66 9.64
N PRO A 9 -8.84 -11.57 9.19
CA PRO A 9 -7.55 -11.64 8.54
C PRO A 9 -6.53 -12.38 9.41
N PRO A 10 -5.59 -13.14 8.81
CA PRO A 10 -4.62 -13.93 9.54
C PRO A 10 -3.78 -13.02 10.45
N TYR A 11 -3.68 -13.41 11.73
CA TYR A 11 -2.90 -12.71 12.73
C TYR A 11 -2.02 -13.70 13.51
N GLU A 12 -0.87 -13.22 13.96
CA GLU A 12 0.00 -13.92 14.91
C GLU A 12 -0.01 -13.20 16.25
N ARG A 13 0.37 -13.89 17.34
CA ARG A 13 0.50 -13.27 18.67
C ARG A 13 1.97 -13.10 19.01
N HIS A 14 2.34 -11.92 19.46
CA HIS A 14 3.69 -11.67 19.95
C HIS A 14 3.99 -12.59 21.15
N PRO A 15 5.12 -13.34 21.15
CA PRO A 15 5.36 -14.42 22.11
C PRO A 15 5.48 -13.96 23.57
N ILE A 16 5.83 -12.68 23.79
CA ILE A 16 6.02 -12.12 25.14
C ILE A 16 4.82 -11.28 25.58
N THR A 17 4.22 -10.49 24.68
CA THR A 17 3.20 -9.48 25.03
C THR A 17 1.78 -9.92 24.67
N GLY A 18 1.62 -10.99 23.90
CA GLY A 18 0.32 -11.53 23.47
C GLY A 18 -0.46 -10.66 22.48
N VAL A 19 0.11 -9.51 22.07
CA VAL A 19 -0.50 -8.56 21.13
C VAL A 19 -0.73 -9.23 19.78
N LYS A 20 -1.90 -8.96 19.18
CA LYS A 20 -2.21 -9.42 17.82
C LYS A 20 -1.40 -8.60 16.82
N MET A 21 -0.63 -9.28 15.98
CA MET A 21 0.18 -8.70 14.91
C MET A 21 -0.35 -9.21 13.58
N ASN A 22 -0.34 -8.35 12.56
CA ASN A 22 -0.72 -8.74 11.21
C ASN A 22 0.32 -9.72 10.66
N VAL A 23 -0.12 -10.78 9.99
CA VAL A 23 0.79 -11.64 9.23
C VAL A 23 1.24 -10.88 7.98
N ILE A 24 2.55 -10.63 7.87
CA ILE A 24 3.12 -9.99 6.68
C ILE A 24 3.22 -11.03 5.57
N THR A 25 2.22 -11.05 4.67
CA THR A 25 2.20 -11.96 3.51
C THR A 25 3.02 -11.45 2.32
N LEU A 26 3.30 -10.15 2.27
CA LEU A 26 3.98 -9.50 1.18
C LEU A 26 4.88 -8.38 1.71
N LYS A 27 6.17 -8.44 1.38
CA LYS A 27 7.17 -7.43 1.77
C LYS A 27 7.98 -7.02 0.56
N ARG A 28 7.76 -5.79 0.09
CA ARG A 28 8.51 -5.22 -1.03
C ARG A 28 9.81 -4.60 -0.55
N ARG A 29 10.87 -4.67 -1.35
CA ARG A 29 12.16 -3.98 -1.08
C ARG A 29 12.28 -2.66 -1.82
N ALA A 30 11.68 -2.57 -2.99
CA ALA A 30 11.51 -1.37 -3.81
C ALA A 30 10.13 -1.47 -4.46
N LEU A 31 9.58 -0.34 -4.90
CA LEU A 31 8.36 -0.33 -5.70
C LEU A 31 8.76 -0.41 -7.18
N SER A 32 8.11 -1.30 -7.92
CA SER A 32 8.18 -1.29 -9.37
C SER A 32 7.43 -0.07 -9.93
N PHE A 33 7.68 0.26 -11.19
CA PHE A 33 6.97 1.34 -11.88
C PHE A 33 5.43 1.17 -11.77
N ALA A 34 4.91 -0.03 -12.02
CA ALA A 34 3.48 -0.31 -11.91
C ALA A 34 2.92 -0.10 -10.49
N GLU A 35 3.70 -0.40 -9.45
CA GLU A 35 3.31 -0.17 -8.05
C GLU A 35 3.37 1.30 -7.67
N ALA A 36 4.32 2.06 -8.22
CA ALA A 36 4.39 3.51 -8.08
C ALA A 36 3.18 4.18 -8.75
N VAL A 37 2.83 3.77 -9.98
CA VAL A 37 1.62 4.22 -10.68
C VAL A 37 0.38 3.90 -9.85
N THR A 38 0.29 2.68 -9.32
CA THR A 38 -0.83 2.26 -8.45
C THR A 38 -0.93 3.14 -7.20
N ALA A 39 0.20 3.48 -6.56
CA ALA A 39 0.22 4.37 -5.41
C ALA A 39 -0.34 5.76 -5.75
N HIS A 40 0.04 6.33 -6.90
CA HIS A 40 -0.50 7.61 -7.37
C HIS A 40 -1.99 7.53 -7.69
N VAL A 41 -2.45 6.46 -8.36
CA VAL A 41 -3.89 6.25 -8.63
C VAL A 41 -4.68 6.23 -7.31
N MET A 42 -4.23 5.44 -6.33
CA MET A 42 -4.90 5.36 -5.02
C MET A 42 -4.91 6.71 -4.31
N ARG A 43 -3.81 7.46 -4.39
CA ARG A 43 -3.71 8.80 -3.79
C ARG A 43 -4.68 9.79 -4.42
N LEU A 44 -4.80 9.79 -5.75
CA LEU A 44 -5.72 10.63 -6.52
C LEU A 44 -7.19 10.25 -6.28
N GLN A 45 -7.46 8.99 -5.97
CA GLN A 45 -8.78 8.50 -5.53
C GLN A 45 -9.11 8.84 -4.07
N GLY A 46 -8.20 9.50 -3.34
CA GLY A 46 -8.42 9.92 -1.95
C GLY A 46 -8.09 8.86 -0.90
N VAL A 47 -7.43 7.76 -1.25
CA VAL A 47 -6.96 6.78 -0.26
C VAL A 47 -5.88 7.40 0.61
N SER A 48 -5.95 7.15 1.93
CA SER A 48 -5.00 7.70 2.89
C SER A 48 -3.60 7.13 2.66
N TYR A 49 -2.58 7.94 2.99
CA TYR A 49 -1.18 7.53 2.85
C TYR A 49 -0.87 6.21 3.58
N THR A 50 -1.32 6.10 4.83
CA THR A 50 -1.11 4.91 5.68
C THR A 50 -1.78 3.68 5.09
N ASP A 51 -2.99 3.81 4.54
CA ASP A 51 -3.67 2.70 3.88
C ASP A 51 -2.93 2.25 2.61
N ILE A 52 -2.39 3.19 1.83
CA ILE A 52 -1.57 2.86 0.64
C ILE A 52 -0.34 2.05 1.06
N VAL A 53 0.37 2.49 2.10
CA VAL A 53 1.55 1.78 2.64
C VAL A 53 1.21 0.35 3.03
N HIS A 54 0.13 0.16 3.80
CA HIS A 54 -0.30 -1.16 4.25
C HIS A 54 -0.79 -2.05 3.10
N ARG A 55 -1.58 -1.50 2.18
CA ARG A 55 -2.12 -2.25 1.02
C ARG A 55 -1.02 -2.68 0.05
N LEU A 56 -0.02 -1.83 -0.18
CA LEU A 56 1.13 -2.18 -1.01
C LEU A 56 2.19 -3.00 -0.27
N GLY A 57 1.99 -3.37 1.00
CA GLY A 57 2.93 -4.23 1.73
C GLY A 57 4.36 -3.69 1.73
N THR A 58 4.50 -2.37 1.90
CA THR A 58 5.78 -1.66 1.87
C THR A 58 5.93 -0.78 3.12
N ASN A 59 7.01 -0.01 3.19
CA ASN A 59 7.23 0.96 4.27
C ASN A 59 6.82 2.37 3.84
N ALA A 60 6.57 3.24 4.83
CA ALA A 60 6.16 4.60 4.59
C ALA A 60 7.18 5.40 3.78
N ASN A 61 8.48 5.22 4.02
CA ASN A 61 9.52 6.00 3.34
C ASN A 61 9.50 5.82 1.82
N ARG A 62 9.30 4.58 1.35
CA ARG A 62 9.25 4.25 -0.09
C ARG A 62 8.07 4.87 -0.82
N ILE A 63 6.90 4.88 -0.18
CA ILE A 63 5.75 5.61 -0.74
C ILE A 63 6.06 7.10 -0.80
N GLY A 64 6.80 7.61 0.19
CA GLY A 64 7.24 9.01 0.22
C GLY A 64 8.21 9.34 -0.90
N GLU A 65 9.18 8.46 -1.19
CA GLU A 65 10.13 8.59 -2.31
C GLU A 65 9.38 8.68 -3.65
N VAL A 66 8.41 7.78 -3.87
CA VAL A 66 7.54 7.83 -5.07
C VAL A 66 6.75 9.15 -5.14
N PHE A 67 6.08 9.55 -4.06
CA PHE A 67 5.26 10.76 -4.08
C PHE A 67 6.05 12.07 -4.16
N ARG A 68 7.33 12.07 -3.79
CA ARG A 68 8.25 13.20 -4.04
C ARG A 68 8.83 13.19 -5.45
N GLY A 69 8.71 12.08 -6.17
CA GLY A 69 9.33 11.88 -7.48
C GLY A 69 10.81 11.50 -7.40
N ASP A 70 11.30 11.09 -6.22
CA ASP A 70 12.67 10.58 -6.06
C ASP A 70 12.83 9.24 -6.81
N GLU A 71 11.76 8.44 -6.87
CA GLU A 71 11.67 7.14 -7.55
C GLU A 71 10.46 7.13 -8.49
N HIS A 72 10.66 6.67 -9.73
CA HIS A 72 9.64 6.62 -10.80
C HIS A 72 8.88 7.94 -10.99
N PRO A 73 9.56 9.07 -11.29
CA PRO A 73 8.93 10.39 -11.39
C PRO A 73 7.79 10.45 -12.42
N GLU A 74 7.87 9.65 -13.49
CA GLU A 74 6.86 9.55 -14.53
C GLU A 74 5.60 8.75 -14.13
N ALA A 75 5.59 8.14 -12.94
CA ALA A 75 4.45 7.36 -12.45
C ALA A 75 3.19 8.20 -12.21
N VAL A 76 3.34 9.48 -11.85
CA VAL A 76 2.21 10.40 -11.64
C VAL A 76 1.50 10.70 -12.95
N ASP A 77 2.25 10.92 -14.03
CA ASP A 77 1.69 11.24 -15.34
C ASP A 77 0.94 10.03 -15.90
N GLU A 78 1.51 8.84 -15.75
CA GLU A 78 0.85 7.59 -16.13
C GLU A 78 -0.41 7.34 -15.30
N ALA A 79 -0.39 7.62 -14.00
CA ALA A 79 -1.59 7.53 -13.15
C ALA A 79 -2.70 8.49 -13.60
N ILE A 80 -2.34 9.74 -13.94
CA ILE A 80 -3.30 10.72 -14.49
C ILE A 80 -3.84 10.24 -15.83
N ARG A 81 -2.98 9.72 -16.72
CA ARG A 81 -3.39 9.16 -18.01
C ARG A 81 -4.41 8.03 -17.83
N LEU A 82 -4.16 7.10 -16.91
CA LEU A 82 -5.09 5.99 -16.62
C LEU A 82 -6.44 6.47 -16.08
N LEU A 83 -6.46 7.53 -15.27
CA LEU A 83 -7.68 8.08 -14.69
C LEU A 83 -8.49 8.96 -15.66
N THR A 84 -7.85 9.48 -16.72
CA THR A 84 -8.45 10.42 -17.67
C THR A 84 -8.69 9.83 -19.05
N ALA A 85 -8.10 8.69 -19.37
CA ALA A 85 -8.39 7.92 -20.57
C ALA A 85 -9.86 7.47 -20.54
N ARG A 86 -10.69 8.18 -21.31
CA ARG A 86 -12.10 7.86 -21.56
C ARG A 86 -12.24 7.06 -22.85
#